data_AF-A0A496U7I5-F1
#
_entry.id   AF-A0A496U7I5-F1
#
_cell.length_a   1.000
_cell.length_b   1.000
_cell.length_c   1.000
_cell.angle_alpha   90.00
_cell.angle_beta   90.00
_cell.angle_gamma   90.00
#
_symmetry.space_group_name_H-M   'P 1'
#
loop_
_entity.id
_entity.type
_entity.pdbx_description
1 polymer ?
#
loop_
_entity_poly.entity_id
_entity_poly.type
_entity_poly.pdbx_seq_one_letter_code
_entity_poly.pdbx_strand_id
1 'polypeptide(L)'
;MNKRKVFVYGLILILTVSFVGLIYFRMLETPPGRGVAVEFSLRRGWGVRDAAQALEDENLVRSKWMVLLHYRRSFSGTALMAGTYSLNDTMEIDSILTM
;
A
#
# COMPACT_ATOMS: atom_id res chain seq x y z
N MET A 1 3.23 40.46 -17.64
CA MET A 1 3.75 39.12 -17.25
C MET A 1 4.15 38.36 -18.50
N ASN A 2 5.45 38.07 -18.69
CA ASN A 2 5.94 37.53 -19.96
C ASN A 2 5.44 36.10 -20.14
N LYS A 3 4.69 35.82 -21.22
CA LYS A 3 4.08 34.50 -21.50
C LYS A 3 5.09 33.34 -21.40
N ARG A 4 6.37 33.60 -21.73
CA ARG A 4 7.49 32.66 -21.56
C ARG A 4 7.76 32.30 -20.09
N LYS A 5 7.72 33.27 -19.17
CA LYS A 5 7.94 33.02 -17.74
C LYS A 5 6.78 32.22 -17.12
N VAL A 6 5.54 32.50 -17.51
CA VAL A 6 4.36 31.75 -17.04
C VAL A 6 4.42 30.29 -17.47
N PHE A 7 4.84 30.01 -18.71
CA PHE A 7 5.00 28.65 -19.20
C PHE A 7 6.11 27.90 -18.44
N VAL A 8 7.25 28.55 -18.19
CA VAL A 8 8.35 27.96 -17.42
C VAL A 8 7.93 27.67 -15.98
N TYR A 9 7.26 28.59 -15.30
CA TYR A 9 6.76 28.36 -13.95
C TYR A 9 5.69 27.26 -13.90
N GLY A 10 4.80 27.19 -14.90
CA GLY A 10 3.81 26.12 -15.01
C GLY A 10 4.45 24.74 -15.18
N LEU A 11 5.47 24.64 -16.04
CA LEU A 11 6.20 23.39 -16.24
C LEU A 11 6.94 22.94 -14.97
N ILE A 12 7.61 23.88 -14.28
CA ILE A 12 8.31 23.61 -13.02
C ILE A 12 7.32 23.16 -11.93
N LEU A 13 6.15 23.80 -11.85
CA LEU A 13 5.11 23.43 -10.91
C LEU A 13 4.63 21.98 -11.15
N ILE A 14 4.34 21.62 -12.40
CA ILE A 14 3.90 20.26 -12.78
C ILE A 14 4.99 19.23 -12.42
N LEU A 15 6.25 19.50 -12.78
CA LEU A 15 7.37 18.62 -12.44
C LEU A 15 7.52 18.42 -10.93
N THR A 16 7.38 19.49 -10.16
CA THR A 16 7.48 19.44 -8.70
C THR A 16 6.35 18.62 -8.10
N VAL A 17 5.11 18.82 -8.55
CA VAL A 17 3.94 18.05 -8.09
C VAL A 17 4.07 16.58 -8.47
N SER A 18 4.50 16.26 -9.70
CA SER A 18 4.77 14.88 -10.11
C SER A 18 5.88 14.22 -9.29
N PHE A 19 6.94 14.95 -8.96
CA PHE A 19 8.06 14.43 -8.16
C PHE A 19 7.64 14.14 -6.71
N VAL A 20 6.91 15.07 -6.09
CA VAL A 20 6.35 14.88 -4.74
C VAL A 20 5.36 13.71 -4.73
N GLY A 21 4.50 13.60 -5.75
CA GLY A 21 3.57 12.49 -5.89
C GLY A 21 4.28 11.14 -5.99
N LEU A 22 5.36 11.05 -6.76
CA LEU A 22 6.18 9.84 -6.89
C LEU A 22 6.82 9.42 -5.57
N ILE A 23 7.38 10.38 -4.82
CA ILE A 23 7.97 10.11 -3.50
C ILE A 23 6.89 9.62 -2.53
N TYR A 24 5.73 10.27 -2.52
CA TYR A 24 4.63 9.88 -1.64
C TYR A 24 4.14 8.45 -1.94
N PHE A 25 4.03 8.10 -3.22
CA PHE A 25 3.69 6.74 -3.66
C PHE A 25 4.72 5.70 -3.19
N ARG A 26 6.03 5.97 -3.40
CA ARG A 26 7.11 5.08 -2.95
C ARG A 26 7.11 4.90 -1.42
N MET A 27 6.85 5.97 -0.68
CA MET A 27 6.85 5.94 0.78
C MET A 27 5.64 5.19 1.37
N LEU A 28 4.54 5.11 0.61
CA LEU A 28 3.38 4.28 0.96
C LEU A 28 3.66 2.79 0.70
N GLU A 29 4.39 2.45 -0.38
CA GLU A 29 4.77 1.07 -0.71
C GLU A 29 5.76 0.49 0.30
N THR A 30 6.53 1.35 0.97
CA THR A 30 7.49 0.91 1.98
C THR A 30 6.75 0.48 3.24
N PRO A 31 6.96 -0.77 3.72
CA PRO A 31 6.31 -1.25 4.94
C PRO A 31 6.57 -0.28 6.12
N PRO A 32 5.59 -0.09 7.02
CA PRO A 32 5.75 0.83 8.15
C PRO A 32 6.75 0.33 9.22
N GLY A 33 7.22 -0.91 9.11
CA GLY A 33 7.69 -1.70 10.23
C GLY A 33 9.05 -1.42 10.84
N ARG A 34 9.18 -1.84 12.10
CA ARG A 34 10.42 -1.85 12.90
C ARG A 34 11.06 -3.25 12.96
N GLY A 35 10.51 -4.24 12.24
CA GLY A 35 10.95 -5.62 12.22
C GLY A 35 10.23 -6.51 13.24
N VAL A 36 9.03 -6.12 13.67
CA VAL A 36 8.27 -6.84 14.70
C VAL A 36 7.32 -7.84 14.05
N ALA A 37 7.40 -9.09 14.50
CA ALA A 37 6.45 -10.12 14.11
C ALA A 37 5.15 -10.00 14.92
N VAL A 38 4.02 -9.92 14.22
CA VAL A 38 2.67 -9.85 14.78
C VAL A 38 1.90 -11.08 14.30
N GLU A 39 1.21 -11.75 15.22
CA GLU A 39 0.27 -12.81 14.86
C GLU A 39 -1.02 -12.20 14.33
N PHE A 40 -1.29 -12.43 13.05
CA PHE A 40 -2.48 -11.97 12.36
C PHE A 40 -3.44 -13.13 12.11
N SER A 41 -4.65 -13.05 12.65
CA SER A 41 -5.68 -14.07 12.42
C SER A 41 -6.68 -13.62 11.36
N LEU A 42 -6.68 -14.28 10.20
CA LEU A 42 -7.66 -14.07 9.15
C LEU A 42 -8.87 -14.99 9.35
N ARG A 43 -10.06 -14.40 9.53
CA ARG A 43 -11.30 -15.17 9.74
C ARG A 43 -11.91 -15.67 8.44
N ARG A 44 -12.51 -16.86 8.49
CA ARG A 44 -13.29 -17.41 7.37
C ARG A 44 -14.48 -16.49 7.05
N GLY A 45 -14.65 -16.19 5.77
CA GLY A 45 -15.71 -15.32 5.27
C GLY A 45 -15.37 -13.83 5.25
N TRP A 46 -14.18 -13.42 5.69
CA TRP A 46 -13.70 -12.06 5.46
C TRP A 46 -13.49 -11.80 3.99
N GLY A 47 -14.04 -10.68 3.50
CA GLY A 47 -13.69 -10.16 2.19
C GLY A 47 -12.31 -9.53 2.22
N VAL A 48 -11.74 -9.31 1.03
CA VAL A 48 -10.45 -8.61 0.86
C VAL A 48 -10.44 -7.24 1.55
N ARG A 49 -11.59 -6.56 1.58
CA ARG A 49 -11.74 -5.26 2.24
C ARG A 49 -11.61 -5.38 3.76
N ASP A 50 -12.19 -6.42 4.35
CA ASP A 50 -12.13 -6.68 5.79
C ASP A 50 -10.72 -7.10 6.19
N ALA A 51 -10.09 -7.97 5.38
CA ALA A 51 -8.70 -8.38 5.54
C ALA A 51 -7.74 -7.17 5.47
N ALA A 52 -7.89 -6.31 4.46
CA ALA A 52 -7.07 -5.12 4.28
C ALA A 52 -7.24 -4.11 5.42
N GLN A 53 -8.45 -3.99 5.97
CA GLN A 53 -8.71 -3.14 7.12
C GLN A 53 -8.08 -3.71 8.39
N ALA A 54 -8.22 -5.00 8.65
CA ALA A 54 -7.58 -5.64 9.80
C ALA A 54 -6.04 -5.55 9.73
N LEU A 55 -5.44 -5.67 8.54
CA LEU A 55 -4.00 -5.45 8.35
C LEU A 55 -3.58 -3.99 8.66
N GLU A 56 -4.43 -3.02 8.34
CA GLU A 56 -4.19 -1.60 8.65
C GLU A 56 -4.32 -1.34 10.16
N ASP A 57 -5.35 -1.92 10.79
CA ASP A 57 -5.61 -1.80 12.24
C ASP A 57 -4.44 -2.37 13.07
N GLU A 58 -3.84 -3.49 12.61
CA GLU A 58 -2.64 -4.11 13.22
C GLU A 58 -1.32 -3.42 12.83
N ASN A 59 -1.37 -2.30 12.09
CA ASN A 59 -0.20 -1.58 11.56
C ASN A 59 0.75 -2.43 10.70
N LEU A 60 0.27 -3.54 10.15
CA LEU A 60 1.03 -4.37 9.22
C LEU A 60 1.15 -3.71 7.83
N VAL A 61 0.19 -2.85 7.49
CA VAL A 61 0.20 -2.06 6.26
C VAL A 61 -0.14 -0.60 6.57
N ARG A 62 0.42 0.34 5.80
CA ARG A 62 0.15 1.78 5.97
C ARG A 62 -1.27 2.19 5.60
N SER A 63 -1.89 1.50 4.65
CA SER A 63 -3.25 1.83 4.23
C SER A 63 -3.95 0.65 3.55
N LYS A 64 -5.20 0.39 3.92
CA LYS A 64 -6.05 -0.62 3.26
C LYS A 64 -6.22 -0.39 1.76
N TRP A 65 -6.20 0.86 1.30
CA TRP A 65 -6.39 1.18 -0.11
C TRP A 65 -5.24 0.68 -0.96
N MET A 66 -4.03 0.68 -0.41
CA MET A 66 -2.86 0.17 -1.11
C MET A 66 -2.92 -1.35 -1.24
N VAL A 67 -3.35 -2.04 -0.18
CA VAL A 67 -3.60 -3.50 -0.22
C VAL A 67 -4.67 -3.82 -1.25
N LEU A 68 -5.78 -3.09 -1.29
CA LEU A 68 -6.84 -3.29 -2.28
C LEU A 68 -6.37 -3.03 -3.71
N LEU A 69 -5.53 -2.02 -3.92
CA LEU A 69 -4.95 -1.71 -5.22
C LEU A 69 -3.99 -2.82 -5.69
N HIS A 70 -3.11 -3.28 -4.79
CA HIS A 70 -2.20 -4.40 -5.05
C HIS A 70 -2.98 -5.67 -5.34
N TYR A 71 -3.96 -6.01 -4.51
CA TYR A 71 -4.83 -7.15 -4.72
C TYR A 71 -5.51 -7.10 -6.09
N ARG A 72 -6.00 -5.93 -6.51
CA ARG A 72 -6.65 -5.80 -7.82
C ARG A 72 -5.67 -5.95 -9.00
N ARG A 73 -4.40 -5.58 -8.83
CA ARG A 73 -3.37 -5.64 -9.90
C ARG A 73 -2.67 -7.00 -9.96
N SER A 74 -2.33 -7.56 -8.81
CA SER A 74 -1.47 -8.75 -8.67
C SER A 74 -2.26 -10.03 -8.42
N PHE A 75 -3.50 -9.95 -7.91
CA PHE A 75 -4.26 -11.15 -7.53
C PHE A 75 -5.15 -11.65 -8.68
N SER A 76 -4.82 -12.83 -9.19
CA SER A 76 -5.46 -13.51 -10.32
C SER A 76 -6.65 -14.41 -9.92
N GLY A 77 -7.31 -14.12 -8.80
CA GLY A 77 -8.53 -14.82 -8.38
C GLY A 77 -8.34 -15.96 -7.37
N THR A 78 -7.14 -16.11 -6.79
CA THR A 78 -6.97 -16.92 -5.58
C THR A 78 -7.83 -16.32 -4.45
N ALA A 79 -8.40 -17.13 -3.57
CA ALA A 79 -9.10 -16.64 -2.39
C ALA A 79 -8.10 -16.54 -1.22
N LEU A 80 -8.14 -15.45 -0.45
CA LEU A 80 -7.36 -15.33 0.78
C LEU A 80 -7.74 -16.48 1.73
N MET A 81 -6.76 -17.27 2.14
CA MET A 81 -7.00 -18.40 3.03
C MET A 81 -7.14 -17.91 4.47
N ALA A 82 -8.19 -18.37 5.15
CA ALA A 82 -8.38 -18.08 6.55
C ALA A 82 -7.44 -18.94 7.40
N GLY A 83 -6.74 -18.30 8.33
CA GLY A 83 -5.68 -18.93 9.12
C GLY A 83 -5.06 -17.93 10.09
N THR A 84 -4.12 -18.41 10.89
CA THR A 84 -3.26 -17.55 11.71
C THR A 84 -1.90 -17.50 11.07
N TYR A 85 -1.42 -16.29 10.80
CA TYR A 85 -0.17 -16.03 10.09
C TYR A 85 0.72 -15.18 10.98
N SER A 86 1.99 -15.55 11.09
CA SER A 86 3.00 -14.70 11.72
C SER A 86 3.55 -13.76 10.65
N LEU A 87 3.08 -12.52 10.66
CA LEU A 87 3.46 -11.49 9.69
C LEU A 87 4.46 -10.53 10.30
N ASN A 88 5.41 -10.04 9.51
CA ASN A 88 6.34 -9.01 9.94
C ASN A 88 5.87 -7.66 9.38
N ASP A 89 5.93 -6.61 10.20
CA ASP A 89 5.62 -5.24 9.78
C ASP A 89 6.59 -4.70 8.70
N THR A 90 7.70 -5.41 8.43
CA THR A 90 8.61 -5.15 7.29
C THR A 90 8.32 -5.98 6.03
N MET A 91 7.30 -6.85 6.02
CA MET A 91 6.97 -7.62 4.83
C MET A 91 6.31 -6.76 3.76
N GLU A 92 6.68 -7.00 2.50
CA GLU A 92 6.00 -6.40 1.36
C GLU A 92 4.58 -6.96 1.21
N ILE A 93 3.66 -6.10 0.76
CA ILE A 93 2.24 -6.44 0.59
C ILE A 93 2.05 -7.67 -0.30
N ASP A 94 2.85 -7.83 -1.36
CA ASP A 94 2.75 -8.99 -2.24
C ASP A 94 3.10 -10.31 -1.53
N SER A 95 4.03 -10.28 -0.56
CA SER A 95 4.36 -11.45 0.26
C SER A 95 3.23 -11.78 1.25
N ILE A 96 2.57 -10.76 1.78
CA ILE A 96 1.40 -10.93 2.66
C ILE A 96 0.23 -11.50 1.86
N LEU A 97 0.04 -11.10 0.61
CA LEU A 97 -1.10 -11.56 -0.18
C LEU A 97 -0.93 -12.98 -0.74
N THR A 98 0.30 -13.47 -0.94
CA THR A 98 0.59 -14.78 -1.55
C THR A 98 0.62 -15.96 -0.57
N MET A 99 0.21 -15.74 0.68
CA MET A 99 0.16 -16.74 1.75
C MET A 99 -1.00 -17.74 1.66
#